data_AF-A0A835H7B7-F1
#
_entry.id   AF-A0A835H7B7-F1
#
_cell.length_a   1.000
_cell.length_b   1.000
_cell.length_c   1.000
_cell.angle_alpha   90.00
_cell.angle_beta   90.00
_cell.angle_gamma   90.00
#
_symmetry.space_group_name_H-M   'P 1'
#
loop_
_entity.id
_entity.type
_entity.pdbx_description
1 polymer ?
#
loop_
_entity_poly.entity_id
_entity_poly.type
_entity_poly.pdbx_seq_one_letter_code
_entity_poly.pdbx_strand_id
1 'polypeptide(L)'
;MTTTMKIFKQFDSVSNVSDHHYVRSNLNGKKIKAKLTKTIMKEWKILEENLPETIFVRVYEERIDLLRAVIVGPPTTPYYNGLFFYVFCFPKDYPARPPTVYYHSFGMRLNPNLSTNGYVCLTV
;
A
#
# COMPACT_ATOMS: atom_id res chain seq x y z
N MET A 1 27.41 24.00 5.52
CA MET A 1 26.47 23.47 4.49
C MET A 1 25.35 22.77 5.23
N THR A 2 24.19 23.41 5.36
CA THR A 2 23.02 22.84 6.05
C THR A 2 22.31 21.93 5.07
N THR A 3 22.53 20.61 5.17
CA THR A 3 21.75 19.63 4.42
C THR A 3 20.33 19.70 4.95
N THR A 4 19.42 20.31 4.19
CA THR A 4 17.99 20.28 4.50
C THR A 4 17.54 18.83 4.46
N MET A 5 17.35 18.22 5.64
CA MET A 5 16.77 16.89 5.76
C MET A 5 15.40 16.92 5.08
N LYS A 6 15.27 16.17 3.99
CA LYS A 6 14.00 16.07 3.26
C LYS A 6 13.02 15.33 4.18
N ILE A 7 11.95 16.01 4.60
CA ILE A 7 10.94 15.43 5.49
C ILE A 7 10.34 14.21 4.80
N PHE A 8 10.38 13.06 5.48
CA PHE A 8 9.75 11.84 5.01
C PHE A 8 8.25 11.89 5.33
N LYS A 9 7.43 12.18 4.32
CA LYS A 9 5.98 12.31 4.50
C LYS A 9 5.33 10.96 4.78
N GLN A 10 4.26 10.97 5.58
CA GLN A 10 3.44 9.77 5.79
C GLN A 10 2.77 9.34 4.50
N PHE A 11 2.03 10.23 3.85
CA PHE A 11 1.50 10.02 2.51
C PHE A 11 2.39 10.74 1.48
N ASP A 12 2.81 10.05 0.42
CA ASP A 12 3.56 10.67 -0.67
C ASP A 12 3.28 10.00 -2.02
N SER A 13 3.36 10.80 -3.08
CA SER A 13 3.24 10.34 -4.46
C SER A 13 4.62 10.07 -5.05
N VAL A 14 4.78 8.96 -5.76
CA VAL A 14 6.05 8.57 -6.39
C VAL A 14 5.85 8.21 -7.86
N SER A 15 6.87 8.49 -8.67
CA SER A 15 6.85 8.22 -10.12
C SER A 15 7.32 6.81 -10.48
N ASN A 16 8.30 6.26 -9.77
CA ASN A 16 8.87 4.96 -10.11
C ASN A 16 8.05 3.80 -9.53
N VAL A 17 7.49 2.97 -10.42
CA VAL A 17 6.69 1.77 -10.08
C VAL A 17 7.38 0.44 -10.45
N SER A 18 8.61 0.49 -10.95
CA SER A 18 9.31 -0.67 -11.54
C SER A 18 9.51 -1.84 -10.59
N ASP A 19 9.66 -1.57 -9.29
CA ASP A 19 9.84 -2.56 -8.21
C ASP A 19 8.51 -3.03 -7.60
N HIS A 20 7.36 -2.68 -8.18
CA HIS A 20 6.05 -3.01 -7.60
C HIS A 20 5.69 -4.46 -7.85
N HIS A 21 5.28 -5.18 -6.79
CA HIS A 21 4.89 -6.59 -6.87
C HIS A 21 3.83 -6.83 -7.97
N TYR A 22 2.90 -5.89 -8.12
CA TYR A 22 1.84 -5.90 -9.13
C TYR A 22 2.12 -5.04 -10.37
N VAL A 23 3.39 -4.71 -10.68
CA VAL A 23 3.73 -3.86 -11.84
C VAL A 23 3.19 -4.46 -13.15
N ARG A 24 3.23 -5.80 -13.28
CA ARG A 24 2.71 -6.55 -14.43
C ARG A 24 1.23 -6.98 -14.29
N SER A 25 0.45 -6.36 -13.40
CA SER A 25 -0.96 -6.72 -13.23
C SER A 25 -1.78 -6.46 -14.49
N ASN A 26 -2.96 -7.09 -14.58
CA ASN A 26 -3.84 -7.05 -15.76
C ASN A 26 -4.32 -5.66 -16.19
N LEU A 27 -4.15 -4.65 -15.33
CA LEU A 27 -4.49 -3.26 -15.62
C LEU A 27 -3.32 -2.46 -16.20
N ASN A 28 -2.11 -3.00 -16.22
CA ASN A 28 -0.94 -2.31 -16.76
C ASN A 28 -1.15 -1.95 -18.24
N GLY A 29 -0.96 -0.67 -18.59
CA GLY A 29 -1.16 -0.14 -19.94
C GLY A 29 -2.62 -0.09 -20.42
N LYS A 30 -3.59 -0.51 -19.61
CA LYS A 30 -5.02 -0.40 -19.95
C LYS A 30 -5.60 0.90 -19.42
N LYS A 31 -6.49 1.51 -20.21
CA LYS A 31 -7.22 2.70 -19.78
C LYS A 31 -8.11 2.36 -18.57
N ILE A 32 -7.79 2.96 -17.42
CA ILE A 32 -8.60 2.84 -16.21
C ILE A 32 -9.91 3.63 -16.41
N LYS A 33 -11.04 3.04 -16.00
CA LYS A 33 -12.35 3.70 -16.12
C LYS A 33 -12.39 4.94 -15.24
N ALA A 34 -12.95 6.04 -15.75
CA ALA A 34 -13.07 7.31 -15.02
C ALA A 34 -13.77 7.17 -13.65
N LYS A 35 -14.79 6.30 -13.56
CA LYS A 35 -15.46 5.99 -12.28
C LYS A 35 -14.48 5.40 -11.25
N LEU A 36 -13.66 4.44 -11.66
CA LEU A 36 -12.67 3.81 -10.80
C LEU A 36 -11.60 4.81 -10.36
N THR A 37 -11.07 5.62 -11.29
CA THR A 37 -10.15 6.71 -10.98
C THR A 37 -10.72 7.65 -9.93
N LYS A 38 -11.97 8.09 -10.08
CA LYS A 38 -12.62 8.98 -9.12
C LYS A 38 -12.77 8.34 -7.74
N THR A 39 -13.11 7.05 -7.69
CA THR A 39 -13.19 6.30 -6.42
C THR A 39 -11.83 6.25 -5.73
N ILE A 40 -10.78 5.81 -6.43
CA ILE A 40 -9.43 5.68 -5.84
C ILE A 40 -8.88 7.03 -5.37
N MET A 41 -9.05 8.10 -6.17
CA MET A 41 -8.60 9.44 -5.77
C MET A 41 -9.32 9.94 -4.51
N LYS A 42 -10.57 9.53 -4.29
CA LYS A 42 -11.29 9.82 -3.05
C LYS A 42 -10.66 9.08 -1.86
N GLU A 43 -10.32 7.80 -2.03
CA GLU A 43 -9.63 7.01 -0.98
C GLU A 43 -8.25 7.60 -0.65
N TRP A 44 -7.48 8.04 -1.65
CA TRP A 44 -6.19 8.69 -1.43
C TRP A 44 -6.31 9.94 -0.57
N LYS A 45 -7.31 10.78 -0.84
CA LYS A 45 -7.58 11.96 -0.03
C LYS A 45 -7.91 11.60 1.43
N ILE A 46 -8.73 10.57 1.64
CA ILE A 46 -9.05 10.08 2.98
C ILE A 46 -7.79 9.61 3.70
N LEU A 47 -6.90 8.87 3.02
CA LEU A 47 -5.63 8.42 3.58
C LEU A 47 -4.71 9.61 3.90
N GLU A 48 -4.52 10.55 2.98
CA GLU A 48 -3.69 11.73 3.19
C GLU A 48 -4.14 12.55 4.41
N GLU A 49 -5.44 12.66 4.65
CA GLU A 49 -6.02 13.43 5.76
C GLU A 49 -6.07 12.66 7.10
N ASN A 50 -6.16 11.32 7.08
CA ASN A 50 -6.52 10.53 8.28
C ASN A 50 -5.57 9.36 8.59
N LEU A 51 -4.35 9.35 8.04
CA LEU A 51 -3.38 8.30 8.33
C LEU A 51 -2.89 8.35 9.80
N PRO A 52 -2.93 7.21 10.53
CA PRO A 52 -2.27 7.12 11.84
C PRO A 52 -0.77 7.37 11.74
N GLU A 53 -0.16 7.95 12.78
CA GLU A 53 1.28 8.27 12.86
C GLU A 53 2.21 7.08 12.56
N THR A 54 1.74 5.86 12.80
CA THR A 54 2.48 4.61 12.60
C THR A 54 2.34 4.02 11.20
N ILE A 55 1.63 4.68 10.28
CA ILE A 55 1.40 4.19 8.92
C ILE A 55 1.94 5.20 7.91
N PHE A 56 2.67 4.69 6.93
CA PHE A 56 3.18 5.46 5.80
C PHE A 56 2.72 4.81 4.51
N VAL A 57 2.33 5.62 3.53
CA VAL A 57 1.73 5.21 2.27
C VAL A 57 2.45 5.86 1.09
N ARG A 58 2.67 5.08 0.04
CA ARG A 58 3.17 5.55 -1.27
C ARG A 58 2.17 5.18 -2.34
N VAL A 59 1.80 6.18 -3.14
CA VAL A 59 0.91 6.03 -4.30
C VAL A 59 1.64 6.36 -5.59
N TYR A 60 1.13 5.90 -6.73
CA TYR A 60 1.82 6.01 -8.01
C TYR A 60 1.00 6.79 -9.03
N GLU A 61 1.57 7.89 -9.55
CA GLU A 61 0.88 8.79 -10.49
C GLU A 61 0.49 8.09 -11.79
N GLU A 62 1.40 7.27 -12.32
CA GLU A 62 1.18 6.52 -13.56
C GLU A 62 0.32 5.26 -13.36
N ARG A 63 0.22 4.78 -12.11
CA ARG A 63 -0.45 3.53 -11.74
C ARG A 63 -1.29 3.73 -10.49
N ILE A 64 -2.35 4.52 -10.64
CA ILE A 64 -3.27 4.84 -9.54
C ILE A 64 -3.90 3.59 -8.89
N ASP A 65 -3.95 2.47 -9.62
CA ASP A 65 -4.43 1.18 -9.12
C ASP A 65 -3.45 0.48 -8.17
N LEU A 66 -2.28 1.08 -7.91
CA LEU A 66 -1.22 0.53 -7.05
C LEU A 66 -0.98 1.44 -5.85
N LEU A 67 -0.63 0.81 -4.72
CA LEU A 67 -0.31 1.50 -3.47
C LEU A 67 0.64 0.62 -2.66
N ARG A 68 1.58 1.23 -1.94
CA ARG A 68 2.37 0.57 -0.88
C ARG A 68 2.07 1.21 0.46
N ALA A 69 2.04 0.40 1.50
CA ALA A 69 2.01 0.89 2.87
C ALA A 69 3.09 0.20 3.69
N VAL A 70 3.65 0.92 4.65
CA VAL A 70 4.38 0.33 5.77
C VAL A 70 3.66 0.67 7.06
N ILE A 71 3.49 -0.34 7.90
CA ILE A 71 2.89 -0.21 9.22
C ILE A 71 3.99 -0.48 10.23
N VAL A 72 4.19 0.45 11.15
CA VAL A 72 5.07 0.29 12.31
C VAL A 72 4.29 -0.49 13.37
N GLY A 73 4.87 -1.58 13.85
CA GLY A 73 4.22 -2.44 14.83
C GLY A 73 3.98 -1.70 16.15
N PRO A 74 2.76 -1.77 16.69
CA PRO A 74 2.34 -0.97 17.83
C PRO A 74 3.03 -1.41 19.13
N PRO A 75 3.11 -0.51 20.14
CA PRO A 75 3.53 -0.89 21.49
C PRO A 75 2.64 -2.00 22.04
N THR A 76 3.14 -2.68 23.08
CA THR A 76 2.44 -3.76 23.80
C THR A 76 2.06 -4.98 22.94
N THR A 77 2.66 -5.12 21.75
CA THR A 77 2.55 -6.31 20.88
C THR A 77 3.93 -6.91 20.61
N PRO A 78 4.04 -8.20 20.25
CA PRO A 78 5.33 -8.79 19.84
C PRO A 78 5.89 -8.16 18.55
N TYR A 79 5.15 -7.27 17.90
CA TYR A 79 5.52 -6.59 16.67
C TYR A 79 6.16 -5.22 16.92
N TYR A 80 6.28 -4.78 18.18
CA TYR A 80 6.69 -3.41 18.52
C TYR A 80 7.95 -2.95 17.78
N ASN A 81 7.87 -1.77 17.15
CA ASN A 81 8.92 -1.17 16.31
C ASN A 81 9.31 -1.98 15.05
N GLY A 82 8.64 -3.10 14.77
CA GLY A 82 8.80 -3.84 13.52
C GLY A 82 8.18 -3.09 12.34
N LEU A 83 8.79 -3.19 11.17
CA LEU A 83 8.27 -2.61 9.93
C LEU A 83 7.60 -3.68 9.08
N PHE A 84 6.31 -3.50 8.77
CA PHE A 84 5.53 -4.45 7.99
C PHE A 84 5.11 -3.80 6.67
N PHE A 85 5.67 -4.30 5.57
CA PHE A 85 5.44 -3.74 4.24
C PHE A 85 4.32 -4.50 3.52
N TYR A 86 3.36 -3.71 3.02
CA TYR A 86 2.20 -4.19 2.30
C TYR A 86 2.12 -3.52 0.94
N VAL A 87 1.74 -4.31 -0.06
CA VAL A 87 1.61 -3.88 -1.45
C VAL A 87 0.20 -4.18 -1.90
N PHE A 88 -0.49 -3.19 -2.45
CA PHE A 88 -1.89 -3.23 -2.80
C PHE A 88 -2.09 -3.08 -4.31
N CYS A 89 -3.06 -3.81 -4.85
CA CYS A 89 -3.54 -3.61 -6.22
C CYS A 89 -5.07 -3.56 -6.24
N PHE A 90 -5.60 -2.40 -6.62
CA PHE A 90 -7.03 -2.16 -6.76
C PHE A 90 -7.56 -2.82 -8.05
N PRO A 91 -8.60 -3.66 -7.96
CA PRO A 91 -9.14 -4.29 -9.15
C PRO A 91 -10.04 -3.36 -9.97
N LYS A 92 -10.33 -3.74 -11.22
CA LYS A 92 -11.17 -2.98 -12.16
C LYS A 92 -12.61 -2.72 -11.68
N ASP A 93 -13.06 -3.56 -10.75
CA ASP A 93 -14.40 -3.62 -10.16
C ASP A 93 -14.43 -3.09 -8.73
N TYR A 94 -13.36 -2.48 -8.23
CA TYR A 94 -13.36 -1.78 -6.95
C TYR A 94 -14.44 -0.68 -6.93
N PRO A 95 -15.21 -0.52 -5.84
CA PRO A 95 -15.08 -1.17 -4.53
C PRO A 95 -15.88 -2.47 -4.34
N ALA A 96 -16.55 -2.99 -5.39
CA ALA A 96 -17.34 -4.22 -5.27
C ALA A 96 -16.48 -5.45 -4.93
N ARG A 97 -15.20 -5.42 -5.31
CA ARG A 97 -14.19 -6.40 -4.91
C ARG A 97 -13.03 -5.67 -4.21
N PRO A 98 -12.51 -6.18 -3.08
CA PRO A 98 -11.44 -5.53 -2.35
C PRO A 98 -10.12 -5.53 -3.14
N PRO A 99 -9.16 -4.68 -2.75
CA PRO A 99 -7.81 -4.72 -3.28
C PRO A 99 -7.14 -6.07 -2.98
N THR A 100 -6.33 -6.56 -3.91
CA THR A 100 -5.41 -7.66 -3.60
C THR A 100 -4.26 -7.09 -2.77
N VAL A 101 -3.87 -7.80 -1.71
CA VAL A 101 -2.80 -7.40 -0.81
C VAL A 101 -1.69 -8.45 -0.81
N TYR A 102 -0.45 -7.99 -0.87
CA TYR A 102 0.76 -8.79 -0.66
C TYR A 102 1.55 -8.23 0.52
N TYR A 103 1.89 -9.08 1.46
CA TYR A 103 2.78 -8.78 2.58
C TYR A 103 4.20 -9.27 2.27
N HIS A 104 5.21 -8.42 2.49
CA HIS A 104 6.60 -8.85 2.41
C HIS A 104 6.96 -9.70 3.64
N SER A 105 6.75 -11.01 3.51
CA SER A 105 6.97 -11.98 4.59
C SER A 105 8.43 -12.29 4.88
N PHE A 106 9.31 -12.12 3.88
CA PHE A 106 10.69 -12.61 3.93
C PHE A 106 10.80 -14.10 4.34
N GLY A 107 9.78 -14.89 4.02
CA GLY A 107 9.69 -16.31 4.40
C GLY A 107 9.31 -16.57 5.86
N MET A 108 9.02 -15.54 6.65
CA MET A 108 8.69 -15.64 8.06
C MET A 108 7.18 -15.75 8.29
N ARG A 109 6.77 -16.57 9.26
CA ARG A 109 5.38 -16.67 9.72
C ARG A 109 5.19 -15.89 11.01
N LEU A 110 4.98 -14.58 10.90
CA LEU A 110 4.89 -13.68 12.06
C LEU A 110 3.51 -13.68 12.73
N ASN A 111 2.45 -13.97 11.98
CA ASN A 111 1.07 -13.95 12.48
C ASN A 111 0.26 -15.03 11.75
N PRO A 112 -0.75 -15.67 12.37
CA PRO A 112 -1.61 -16.64 11.69
C PRO A 112 -2.28 -16.12 10.40
N ASN A 113 -2.56 -14.82 10.34
CA ASN A 113 -3.16 -14.15 9.19
C ASN A 113 -2.13 -13.69 8.14
N LEU A 114 -0.83 -13.77 8.46
CA LEU A 114 0.28 -13.39 7.58
C LEU A 114 1.02 -14.65 7.13
N SER A 115 0.74 -15.08 5.91
CA SER A 115 1.33 -16.29 5.34
C SER A 115 2.77 -16.06 4.92
N THR A 116 3.59 -17.10 4.96
CA THR A 116 5.01 -17.08 4.53
C THR A 116 5.19 -16.77 3.05
N ASN A 117 4.17 -16.99 2.23
CA ASN A 117 4.15 -16.63 0.81
C ASN A 117 3.66 -15.18 0.55
N GLY A 118 3.40 -14.41 1.60
CA GLY A 118 2.93 -13.03 1.52
C GLY A 118 1.41 -12.87 1.36
N TYR A 119 0.65 -13.97 1.38
CA TYR A 119 -0.82 -13.87 1.44
C TYR A 119 -1.28 -13.33 2.80
N VAL A 120 -2.21 -12.39 2.75
CA VAL A 120 -2.85 -11.78 3.92
C VAL A 120 -4.29 -12.26 4.00
N CYS A 121 -4.66 -12.91 5.11
CA CYS A 121 -6.03 -13.33 5.38
C CYS A 121 -6.74 -12.28 6.22
N LEU A 122 -7.74 -11.61 5.65
CA LEU A 122 -8.62 -10.68 6.36
C LEU A 122 -10.06 -11.06 6.04
N THR A 123 -10.91 -11.11 7.05
CA THR A 123 -12.36 -11.06 6.89
C THR A 123 -12.75 -9.58 6.93
N VAL A 124 -13.32 -9.09 5.83
CA VAL A 124 -13.81 -7.71 5.66
C VAL A 124 -15.29 -7.70 5.39
#